data_AF-A0A965J3G4-F1
#
_entry.id   AF-A0A965J3G4-F1
#
_cell.length_a   1.000
_cell.length_b   1.000
_cell.length_c   1.000
_cell.angle_alpha   90.00
_cell.angle_beta   90.00
_cell.angle_gamma   90.00
#
_symmetry.space_group_name_H-M   'P 1'
#
loop_
_entity.id
_entity.type
_entity.pdbx_description
1 polymer ?
#
loop_
_entity_poly.entity_id
_entity_poly.type
_entity_poly.pdbx_seq_one_letter_code
_entity_poly.pdbx_strand_id
1 'polypeptide(L)'
;MNKKELLHFLISELKKKQLFLEQELKALSESLGNSAKSSAGDKHETDTAMNQLEQEQLTRQLLALQSQQQVVHQLNPEIKHARITTGSIVKTSKALFFISVGIGKIHFQELDVYCINLQSPAV
;
A
#
# COMPACT_ATOMS: atom_id res chain seq x y z
N MET A 1 14.75 13.99 13.54
CA MET A 1 14.07 13.04 12.65
C MET A 1 15.06 12.46 11.66
N ASN A 2 15.26 11.15 11.68
CA ASN A 2 16.22 10.46 10.83
C ASN A 2 15.51 9.91 9.58
N LYS A 3 15.95 10.34 8.38
CA LYS A 3 15.36 9.89 7.10
C LYS A 3 15.43 8.37 6.94
N LYS A 4 16.48 7.73 7.45
CA LYS A 4 16.66 6.27 7.39
C LYS A 4 15.61 5.54 8.24
N GLU A 5 15.35 6.03 9.46
CA GLU A 5 14.33 5.45 10.34
C GLU A 5 12.92 5.63 9.76
N LEU A 6 12.62 6.81 9.21
CA LEU A 6 11.35 7.06 8.54
C LEU A 6 11.16 6.13 7.31
N LEU A 7 12.22 5.92 6.53
CA LEU A 7 12.19 5.01 5.39
C LEU A 7 11.96 3.55 5.82
N HIS A 8 12.66 3.08 6.86
CA HIS A 8 12.44 1.75 7.41
C HIS A 8 11.02 1.56 7.96
N PHE A 9 10.51 2.58 8.66
CA PHE A 9 9.13 2.58 9.14
C PHE A 9 8.13 2.48 7.97
N LEU A 10 8.33 3.29 6.92
CA LEU A 10 7.51 3.24 5.72
C LEU A 10 7.51 1.86 5.05
N ILE A 11 8.69 1.23 4.94
CA ILE A 11 8.81 -0.14 4.40
C ILE A 11 8.04 -1.14 5.27
N SER A 12 8.12 -0.99 6.60
CA SER A 12 7.38 -1.84 7.53
C SER A 12 5.87 -1.72 7.35
N GLU A 13 5.35 -0.49 7.23
CA GLU A 13 3.92 -0.25 7.01
C GLU A 13 3.43 -0.81 5.67
N LEU A 14 4.21 -0.65 4.60
CA LEU A 14 3.92 -1.25 3.30
C LEU A 14 3.89 -2.78 3.37
N LYS A 15 4.80 -3.38 4.14
CA LYS A 15 4.85 -4.83 4.32
C LYS A 15 3.67 -5.36 5.13
N LYS A 16 3.24 -4.65 6.18
CA LYS A 16 2.03 -5.00 6.94
C LYS A 16 0.79 -4.97 6.04
N LYS A 17 0.65 -3.92 5.22
CA LYS A 17 -0.45 -3.81 4.27
C LYS A 17 -0.45 -4.92 3.22
N GLN A 18 0.74 -5.33 2.75
CA GLN A 18 0.86 -6.45 1.83
C GLN A 18 0.38 -7.75 2.46
N LEU A 19 0.88 -8.07 3.66
CA LEU A 19 0.51 -9.28 4.38
C LEU A 19 -1.00 -9.33 4.63
N PHE A 20 -1.62 -8.18 4.98
CA PHE A 20 -3.06 -8.08 5.14
C PHE A 20 -3.82 -8.44 3.85
N LEU A 21 -3.45 -7.84 2.72
CA LEU A 21 -4.10 -8.12 1.43
C LEU A 21 -3.90 -9.58 0.96
N GLU A 22 -2.72 -10.16 1.20
CA GLU A 22 -2.44 -11.56 0.91
C GLU A 22 -3.31 -12.50 1.76
N GLN A 23 -3.55 -12.15 3.03
CA GLN A 23 -4.45 -12.89 3.91
C GLN A 23 -5.91 -12.82 3.43
N GLU A 24 -6.39 -11.63 3.03
CA GLU A 24 -7.75 -11.49 2.47
C GLU A 24 -7.93 -12.31 1.20
N LEU A 25 -6.96 -12.26 0.28
CA LEU A 25 -7.02 -13.02 -0.97
C LEU A 25 -7.03 -14.54 -0.71
N LYS A 26 -6.24 -14.99 0.28
CA LYS A 26 -6.23 -16.39 0.70
C LYS A 26 -7.57 -16.81 1.30
N ALA A 27 -8.14 -16.01 2.20
CA ALA A 27 -9.45 -16.29 2.80
C ALA A 27 -10.57 -16.36 1.75
N LEU A 28 -10.55 -15.46 0.78
CA LEU A 28 -11.49 -15.46 -0.35
C LEU A 28 -11.37 -16.74 -1.20
N SER A 29 -10.14 -17.17 -1.48
CA SER A 29 -9.86 -18.38 -2.25
C SER A 29 -10.28 -19.66 -1.51
N GLU A 30 -10.09 -19.71 -0.19
CA GLU A 30 -10.53 -20.82 0.65
C GLU A 30 -12.06 -20.90 0.74
N SER A 31 -12.73 -19.75 0.87
CA SER A 31 -14.20 -19.65 0.84
C SER A 31 -14.77 -20.22 -0.45
N LEU A 32 -14.23 -19.80 -1.60
CA LEU A 32 -14.59 -20.30 -2.94
C LEU A 32 -14.46 -21.82 -3.06
N GLY A 33 -13.31 -22.37 -2.63
CA GLY A 33 -13.05 -23.81 -2.67
C GLY A 33 -13.99 -24.62 -1.78
N ASN A 34 -14.41 -24.07 -0.64
CA ASN A 34 -15.34 -24.73 0.26
C ASN A 34 -16.79 -24.66 -0.27
N SER A 35 -17.21 -23.53 -0.85
CA SER A 35 -18.52 -23.41 -1.51
C SER A 35 -18.68 -24.33 -2.72
N ALA A 36 -17.62 -24.50 -3.53
CA ALA A 36 -17.63 -25.41 -4.68
C ALA A 36 -17.81 -26.89 -4.29
N LYS A 37 -17.40 -27.27 -3.07
CA LYS A 37 -17.51 -28.65 -2.58
C LYS A 37 -18.87 -28.96 -1.93
N SER A 38 -19.60 -27.93 -1.48
CA SER A 38 -20.88 -28.07 -0.78
C SER A 38 -22.12 -27.86 -1.65
N SER A 39 -21.96 -27.56 -2.94
CA SER A 39 -23.10 -27.18 -3.78
C SER A 39 -23.12 -27.87 -5.14
N ALA A 40 -23.84 -28.98 -5.15
CA ALA A 40 -24.25 -29.69 -6.36
C ALA A 40 -25.66 -29.25 -6.79
N GLY A 41 -25.89 -27.95 -7.04
CA GLY A 41 -27.23 -27.46 -7.47
C GLY A 41 -27.33 -26.01 -7.94
N ASP A 42 -27.22 -25.82 -9.25
CA ASP A 42 -27.91 -24.86 -10.17
C ASP A 42 -28.13 -23.37 -9.80
N LYS A 43 -27.53 -22.81 -8.74
CA LYS A 43 -27.80 -21.41 -8.32
C LYS A 43 -26.56 -20.49 -8.18
N HIS A 44 -25.41 -20.88 -8.74
CA HIS A 44 -24.09 -20.33 -8.38
C HIS A 44 -23.44 -19.34 -9.36
N GLU A 45 -24.08 -19.00 -10.47
CA GLU A 45 -23.43 -18.14 -11.48
C GLU A 45 -23.18 -16.70 -11.00
N THR A 46 -24.01 -16.17 -10.09
CA THR A 46 -23.89 -14.78 -9.61
C THR A 46 -22.89 -14.61 -8.45
N ASP A 47 -22.91 -15.52 -7.46
CA ASP A 47 -21.99 -15.46 -6.31
C ASP A 47 -20.53 -15.70 -6.75
N THR A 48 -20.34 -16.54 -7.77
CA THR A 48 -19.02 -16.79 -8.37
C THR A 48 -18.46 -15.54 -9.05
N ALA A 49 -19.31 -14.79 -9.77
CA ALA A 49 -18.90 -13.56 -10.46
C ALA A 49 -18.53 -12.43 -9.48
N MET A 50 -19.26 -12.26 -8.37
CA MET A 50 -18.92 -11.26 -7.35
C MET A 50 -17.57 -11.56 -6.67
N ASN A 51 -17.33 -12.82 -6.30
CA ASN A 51 -16.06 -13.23 -5.69
C ASN A 51 -14.87 -13.06 -6.66
N GLN A 52 -15.07 -13.29 -7.96
CA GLN A 52 -14.04 -13.05 -8.96
C GLN A 52 -13.70 -11.56 -9.10
N LEU A 53 -14.71 -10.67 -9.08
CA LEU A 53 -14.49 -9.23 -9.08
C LEU A 53 -13.72 -8.76 -7.84
N GLU A 54 -14.04 -9.31 -6.67
CA GLU A 54 -13.33 -9.02 -5.42
C GLU A 54 -11.87 -9.50 -5.47
N GLN A 55 -11.62 -10.71 -5.98
CA GLN A 55 -10.27 -11.24 -6.17
C GLN A 55 -9.44 -10.37 -7.12
N GLU A 56 -10.05 -9.91 -8.22
CA GLU A 56 -9.39 -8.99 -9.15
C GLU A 56 -9.08 -7.65 -8.47
N GLN A 57 -9.99 -7.12 -7.65
CA GLN A 57 -9.78 -5.87 -6.93
C GLN A 57 -8.64 -5.99 -5.90
N LEU A 58 -8.58 -7.07 -5.14
CA LEU A 58 -7.47 -7.35 -4.21
C LEU A 58 -6.14 -7.52 -4.96
N THR A 59 -6.14 -8.24 -6.08
CA THR A 59 -4.97 -8.40 -6.94
C THR A 59 -4.46 -7.06 -7.47
N ARG A 60 -5.36 -6.20 -7.96
CA ARG A 60 -5.00 -4.84 -8.42
C ARG A 60 -4.37 -4.01 -7.30
N GLN A 61 -4.90 -4.10 -6.08
CA GLN A 61 -4.32 -3.40 -4.93
C GLN A 61 -2.93 -3.93 -4.55
N LEU A 62 -2.72 -5.26 -4.60
CA LEU A 62 -1.42 -5.87 -4.37
C LEU A 62 -0.38 -5.42 -5.39
N LEU A 63 -0.73 -5.40 -6.68
CA LEU A 63 0.17 -4.93 -7.74
C LEU A 63 0.56 -3.46 -7.55
N ALA A 64 -0.40 -2.60 -7.21
CA ALA A 64 -0.13 -1.20 -6.90
C ALA A 64 0.81 -1.06 -5.68
N LEU A 65 0.59 -1.86 -4.64
CA LEU A 65 1.42 -1.87 -3.44
C LEU A 65 2.85 -2.37 -3.72
N GLN A 66 3.01 -3.39 -4.56
CA GLN A 66 4.31 -3.89 -4.99
C GLN A 66 5.09 -2.81 -5.77
N SER A 67 4.42 -2.09 -6.66
CA SER A 67 5.03 -0.95 -7.37
C SER A 67 5.48 0.14 -6.38
N GLN A 68 4.65 0.46 -5.39
CA GLN A 68 5.02 1.39 -4.32
C GLN A 68 6.25 0.90 -3.54
N GLN A 69 6.29 -0.37 -3.15
CA GLN A 69 7.45 -0.94 -2.48
C GLN A 69 8.72 -0.84 -3.34
N GLN A 70 8.65 -1.13 -4.63
CA GLN A 70 9.80 -0.99 -5.53
C GLN A 70 10.35 0.44 -5.56
N VAL A 71 9.47 1.45 -5.56
CA VAL A 71 9.88 2.86 -5.50
C VAL A 71 10.58 3.16 -4.17
N VAL A 72 10.03 2.71 -3.04
CA VAL A 72 10.60 2.97 -1.71
C VAL A 72 11.96 2.30 -1.53
N HIS A 73 12.15 1.08 -2.04
CA HIS A 73 13.43 0.36 -1.96
C HIS A 73 14.55 1.03 -2.78
N GLN A 74 14.19 1.80 -3.80
CA GLN A 74 15.15 2.59 -4.59
C GLN A 74 15.55 3.90 -3.92
N LEU A 75 14.86 4.32 -2.84
CA LEU A 75 15.19 5.55 -2.13
C LEU A 75 16.45 5.36 -1.30
N ASN A 76 17.50 6.11 -1.66
CA ASN A 76 18.69 6.19 -0.83
C ASN A 76 18.53 7.30 0.23
N PRO A 77 18.54 6.97 1.53
CA PRO A 77 18.44 7.96 2.60
C PRO A 77 19.66 8.87 2.75
N GLU A 78 20.80 8.50 2.19
CA GLU A 78 22.05 9.25 2.28
C GLU A 78 22.15 10.38 1.25
N ILE A 79 21.36 10.31 0.19
CA ILE A 79 21.33 11.37 -0.83
C ILE A 79 20.63 12.60 -0.28
N LYS A 80 21.36 13.72 -0.27
CA LYS A 80 20.83 15.06 -0.02
C LYS A 80 20.48 15.70 -1.35
N HIS A 81 19.21 16.06 -1.52
CA HIS A 81 18.75 16.74 -2.73
C HIS A 81 18.74 18.25 -2.51
N ALA A 82 19.26 19.01 -3.46
CA ALA A 82 19.22 20.49 -3.43
C ALA A 82 17.83 21.05 -3.80
N ARG A 83 16.97 20.23 -4.41
CA ARG A 83 15.58 20.53 -4.76
C ARG A 83 14.68 19.43 -4.18
N ILE A 84 13.40 19.73 -4.01
CA ILE A 84 12.41 18.76 -3.52
C ILE A 84 12.20 17.69 -4.62
N THR A 85 12.62 16.46 -4.33
CA THR A 85 12.46 15.27 -5.18
C THR A 85 11.92 14.10 -4.36
N THR A 86 11.59 12.98 -5.01
CA THR A 86 11.28 11.72 -4.30
C THR A 86 12.43 11.36 -3.35
N GLY A 87 12.09 11.00 -2.12
CA GLY A 87 13.01 10.86 -0.99
C GLY A 87 13.22 12.14 -0.18
N SER A 88 12.58 13.26 -0.50
CA SER A 88 12.74 14.50 0.27
C SER A 88 11.77 14.57 1.45
N ILE A 89 12.25 15.13 2.56
CA ILE A 89 11.42 15.45 3.73
C ILE A 89 11.19 16.96 3.72
N VAL A 90 9.93 17.39 3.69
CA VAL A 90 9.53 18.78 3.66
C VAL A 90 8.79 19.08 4.96
N LYS A 91 9.37 19.95 5.79
CA LYS A 91 8.73 20.43 7.00
C LYS A 91 8.06 21.77 6.71
N THR A 92 6.77 21.87 6.94
CA THR A 92 6.01 23.13 6.87
C THR A 92 5.62 23.58 8.29
N SER A 93 5.03 24.76 8.40
CA SER A 93 4.49 25.27 9.67
C SER A 93 3.27 24.48 10.18
N LYS A 94 2.60 23.71 9.31
CA LYS A 94 1.36 22.99 9.63
C LYS A 94 1.52 21.46 9.68
N ALA A 95 2.41 20.92 8.86
CA ALA A 95 2.56 19.47 8.69
C ALA A 95 3.95 19.08 8.19
N LEU A 96 4.27 17.81 8.37
CA LEU A 96 5.47 17.18 7.86
C LEU A 96 5.12 16.31 6.64
N PHE A 97 5.81 16.52 5.53
CA PHE A 97 5.60 15.77 4.30
C PHE A 97 6.83 14.94 3.99
N PHE A 98 6.60 13.69 3.61
CA PHE A 98 7.62 12.84 3.03
C PHE A 98 7.26 12.58 1.57
N ILE A 99 8.08 13.10 0.67
CA ILE A 99 7.88 12.93 -0.75
C ILE A 99 8.35 11.52 -1.12
N SER A 100 7.44 10.58 -1.22
CA SER A 100 7.74 9.17 -1.48
C SER A 100 6.54 8.53 -2.18
N VAL A 101 6.04 7.41 -1.66
CA VAL A 101 4.80 6.79 -2.15
C VAL A 101 3.60 7.42 -1.46
N GLY A 102 2.51 7.57 -2.21
CA GLY A 102 1.26 8.11 -1.70
C GLY A 102 0.50 7.10 -0.84
N ILE A 103 0.97 6.85 0.38
CA ILE A 103 0.25 5.97 1.33
C ILE A 103 -0.58 6.75 2.36
N GLY A 104 -0.57 8.08 2.27
CA GLY A 104 -1.35 8.96 3.13
C GLY A 104 -0.62 9.34 4.42
N LYS A 105 -1.38 9.54 5.50
CA LYS A 105 -0.84 9.97 6.80
C LYS A 105 -0.31 8.77 7.57
N ILE A 106 0.94 8.83 8.00
CA ILE A 106 1.55 7.89 8.93
C ILE A 106 1.89 8.60 10.25
N HIS A 107 1.87 7.84 11.34
CA HIS A 107 2.25 8.36 12.65
C HIS A 107 3.65 7.83 13.01
N PHE A 108 4.63 8.72 13.08
CA PHE A 108 6.03 8.38 13.31
C PHE A 108 6.64 9.29 14.38
N GLN A 109 7.14 8.72 15.48
CA GLN A 109 7.75 9.46 16.60
C GLN A 109 6.84 10.58 17.14
N GLU A 110 5.57 10.28 17.41
CA GLU A 110 4.54 11.24 17.88
C GLU A 110 4.21 12.36 16.88
N LEU A 111 4.65 12.23 15.61
CA LEU A 111 4.41 13.20 14.55
C LEU A 111 3.60 12.59 13.43
N ASP A 112 2.62 13.36 12.95
CA ASP A 112 1.91 13.05 11.72
C ASP A 112 2.76 13.42 10.51
N VAL A 113 3.07 12.42 9.68
CA VAL A 113 3.84 12.56 8.45
C VAL A 113 2.97 12.18 7.26
N TYR A 114 2.85 13.07 6.29
CA TYR A 114 2.09 12.84 5.06
C TYR A 114 3.01 12.30 3.97
N CYS A 115 2.85 11.03 3.61
CA CYS A 115 3.56 10.40 2.51
C CYS A 115 2.80 10.67 1.20
N ILE A 116 3.40 11.49 0.34
CA ILE A 116 2.79 11.93 -0.92
C ILE A 116 3.71 11.66 -2.11
N ASN A 117 3.12 11.35 -3.26
CA ASN A 117 3.84 11.20 -4.52
C ASN A 117 3.89 12.57 -5.25
N LEU A 118 5.05 12.92 -5.81
CA LEU A 118 5.21 14.10 -6.68
C LEU A 118 4.35 14.05 -7.94
N GLN A 119 3.99 12.85 -8.41
CA GLN A 119 3.15 12.67 -9.59
C GLN A 119 1.65 12.67 -9.30
N SER A 120 1.24 12.76 -8.03
CA SER A 120 -0.18 12.99 -7.73
C SER A 120 -0.54 14.42 -8.12
N PRO A 121 -1.58 14.63 -8.94
CA PRO A 121 -2.12 15.97 -9.14
C PRO A 121 -2.53 16.51 -7.77
N ALA A 122 -2.06 17.71 -7.44
CA ALA A 122 -2.69 18.50 -6.39
C ALA A 122 -4.06 18.90 -6.93
N VAL A 123 -5.09 18.09 -6.63
CA VAL A 123 -6.49 18.45 -6.80
C VAL A 123 -6.92 19.39 -5.69
#